data_AF-A0AB33EKD3-F1
#
_entry.id   AF-A0AB33EKD3-F1
#
_cell.length_a   1.000
_cell.length_b   1.000
_cell.length_c   1.000
_cell.angle_alpha   90.00
_cell.angle_beta   90.00
_cell.angle_gamma   90.00
#
_symmetry.space_group_name_H-M   'P 1'
#
loop_
_entity.id
_entity.type
_entity.pdbx_description
1 polymer ?
#
loop_
_entity_poly.entity_id
_entity_poly.type
_entity_poly.pdbx_seq_one_letter_code
_entity_poly.pdbx_strand_id
1 'polypeptide(L)' 'MLLETIRFTLKRGLSAIAALFSLISGMFWHISAKQQMDALDASVEAARKLTELSIQFNLWTAYTAVITGVCLACALFFED' A
#
# COMPACT_ATOMS: atom_id res chain seq x y z
N MET A 1 25.65 -22.95 -4.17
CA MET A 1 24.42 -23.67 -3.76
C MET A 1 23.73 -23.11 -2.51
N LEU A 2 24.22 -23.30 -1.27
CA LEU A 2 23.45 -22.87 -0.07
C LEU A 2 23.18 -21.35 -0.01
N LEU A 3 24.20 -20.53 -0.30
CA LEU A 3 24.09 -19.06 -0.33
C LEU A 3 23.14 -18.55 -1.43
N GLU A 4 23.15 -19.18 -2.60
CA GLU A 4 22.25 -18.84 -3.72
C GLU A 4 20.79 -19.15 -3.36
N THR A 5 20.54 -20.30 -2.73
CA THR A 5 19.20 -20.67 -2.26
C THR A 5 18.68 -19.66 -1.23
N ILE A 6 19.53 -19.17 -0.32
CA ILE A 6 19.16 -18.16 0.68
C ILE A 6 18.84 -16.83 -0.01
N ARG A 7 19.71 -16.33 -0.91
CA ARG A 7 19.47 -15.09 -1.68
C ARG A 7 18.15 -15.15 -2.44
N PHE A 8 17.92 -16.24 -3.17
CA PHE A 8 16.68 -16.45 -3.94
C PHE A 8 15.44 -16.46 -3.05
N THR A 9 15.49 -17.14 -1.90
CA THR A 9 14.38 -17.21 -0.95
C THR A 9 14.07 -15.84 -0.35
N LEU A 10 15.09 -15.07 0.03
CA LEU A 10 14.93 -13.71 0.56
C LEU A 10 14.32 -12.78 -0.49
N LYS A 11 14.80 -12.82 -1.74
CA LYS A 11 14.24 -12.04 -2.85
C LYS A 11 12.76 -12.33 -3.04
N ARG A 12 12.37 -13.61 -3.09
CA ARG A 12 10.96 -14.02 -3.22
C ARG A 12 10.11 -13.59 -2.03
N GLY A 13 10.62 -13.73 -0.82
CA GLY A 13 9.93 -13.28 0.40
C GLY A 13 9.66 -11.78 0.37
N LEU A 14 10.68 -10.97 0.09
CA LEU A 14 10.55 -9.51 -0.03
C LEU A 14 9.58 -9.10 -1.14
N SER A 15 9.65 -9.77 -2.29
CA SER A 15 8.74 -9.51 -3.42
C SER A 15 7.28 -9.86 -3.08
N ALA A 16 7.06 -10.96 -2.35
CA ALA A 16 5.72 -11.35 -1.91
C ALA A 16 5.15 -10.36 -0.89
N ILE A 17 5.96 -9.89 0.06
CA ILE A 17 5.57 -8.85 1.01
C ILE A 17 5.24 -7.55 0.28
N ALA A 18 6.07 -7.13 -0.67
CA ALA A 18 5.81 -5.96 -1.50
C ALA A 18 4.47 -6.07 -2.25
N ALA A 19 4.20 -7.21 -2.89
CA ALA A 19 2.94 -7.45 -3.59
C ALA A 19 1.74 -7.37 -2.63
N LEU A 20 1.84 -7.94 -1.43
CA LEU A 20 0.78 -7.86 -0.42
C LEU A 20 0.51 -6.41 0.01
N PHE A 21 1.55 -5.64 0.33
CA PHE A 21 1.39 -4.24 0.73
C PHE A 21 0.89 -3.36 -0.43
N SER A 22 1.23 -3.68 -1.67
CA SER A 22 0.67 -3.02 -2.85
C SER A 22 -0.84 -3.25 -2.96
N LEU A 23 -1.32 -4.47 -2.73
CA LEU A 23 -2.75 -4.77 -2.70
C LEU A 23 -3.47 -4.01 -1.59
N ILE A 24 -2.89 -4.00 -0.38
CA ILE A 24 -3.45 -3.26 0.76
C ILE A 24 -3.50 -1.76 0.47
N SER A 25 -2.44 -1.20 -0.12
CA SER A 25 -2.38 0.19 -0.56
C SER A 25 -3.51 0.51 -1.55
N GLY A 26 -3.72 -0.35 -2.54
CA GLY A 26 -4.81 -0.22 -3.50
C GLY A 26 -6.21 -0.25 -2.85
N MET A 27 -6.41 -1.11 -1.83
CA MET A 27 -7.67 -1.15 -1.09
C MET A 27 -7.94 0.16 -0.32
N PHE A 28 -6.94 0.70 0.36
CA PHE A 28 -7.09 1.98 1.06
C PHE A 28 -7.36 3.13 0.08
N TRP A 29 -6.70 3.14 -1.07
CA TRP A 29 -6.96 4.13 -2.10
C TRP A 29 -8.39 4.02 -2.65
N HIS A 30 -8.87 2.80 -2.89
CA HIS A 30 -10.25 2.55 -3.31
C HIS A 30 -11.27 3.05 -2.28
N ILE A 31 -11.08 2.75 -0.99
CA ILE A 31 -11.97 3.21 0.09
C ILE A 31 -11.96 4.74 0.16
N SER A 32 -10.78 5.36 0.06
CA SER A 32 -10.63 6.82 0.04
C SER A 32 -11.40 7.44 -1.13
N ALA A 33 -11.29 6.88 -2.34
CA ALA A 33 -12.01 7.37 -3.52
C ALA A 33 -13.52 7.22 -3.35
N LYS A 34 -13.98 6.08 -2.81
CA LYS A 34 -15.41 5.85 -2.52
C LYS A 34 -15.96 6.91 -1.56
N GLN A 35 -15.23 7.23 -0.49
CA GLN A 35 -15.65 8.25 0.47
C GLN A 35 -15.77 9.64 -0.17
N GLN A 36 -14.90 9.98 -1.12
CA GLN A 36 -15.01 11.24 -1.87
C GLN A 36 -16.23 11.26 -2.78
N MET A 37 -16.53 10.13 -3.45
CA MET A 37 -17.75 10.00 -4.25
C MET A 37 -19.00 10.14 -3.39
N ASP A 38 -19.06 9.44 -2.25
CA ASP A 38 -20.19 9.49 -1.32
C ASP A 38 -20.37 10.90 -0.71
N ALA A 39 -19.30 11.70 -0.61
CA ALA A 39 -19.36 13.07 -0.07
C ALA A 39 -20.02 14.08 -1.02
N LEU A 40 -20.10 13.80 -2.33
CA LEU A 40 -20.67 14.73 -3.32
C LEU A 40 -22.17 14.95 -3.12
N ASP A 41 -22.88 13.91 -2.69
CA ASP A 41 -24.34 13.94 -2.50
C ASP A 41 -24.74 14.07 -1.01
N ALA A 42 -23.76 14.23 -0.11
CA ALA A 42 -23.98 14.24 1.32
C ALA A 42 -24.30 15.65 1.86
N SER A 43 -24.86 15.72 3.07
CA SER A 43 -24.97 16.99 3.81
C SER A 43 -23.58 17.54 4.12
N VAL A 44 -23.46 18.86 4.33
CA VAL A 44 -22.17 19.53 4.60
C VAL A 44 -21.38 18.86 5.75
N GLU A 45 -22.06 18.53 6.84
CA GLU A 45 -21.44 17.87 7.99
C GLU A 45 -20.96 16.44 7.67
N ALA A 46 -21.76 15.68 6.91
CA ALA A 46 -21.39 14.33 6.50
C ALA A 46 -20.26 14.34 5.46
N ALA A 47 -20.31 15.25 4.49
CA ALA A 47 -19.27 15.44 3.49
C ALA A 47 -17.92 15.78 4.15
N ARG A 48 -17.92 16.63 5.19
CA ARG A 48 -16.71 16.92 5.96
C ARG A 48 -16.12 15.66 6.61
N LYS A 49 -16.93 14.86 7.30
CA LYS A 49 -16.46 13.61 7.95
C LYS A 49 -15.95 12.58 6.95
N LEU A 50 -16.65 12.42 5.83
CA LEU A 50 -16.23 11.53 4.74
C LEU A 50 -14.90 11.99 4.13
N THR A 51 -14.71 13.31 3.97
CA THR A 51 -13.44 13.89 3.50
C THR A 51 -12.31 13.66 4.49
N GLU A 52 -12.54 13.87 5.78
CA GLU A 52 -11.56 13.60 6.84
C GLU A 52 -11.14 12.12 6.86
N LEU A 53 -12.10 11.19 6.72
CA LEU A 53 -11.81 9.76 6.58
C LEU A 53 -11.02 9.45 5.30
N SER A 54 -11.41 10.03 4.16
CA SER A 54 -10.72 9.86 2.87
C SER A 54 -9.25 10.24 2.96
N ILE A 55 -8.95 11.34 3.66
CA ILE A 55 -7.57 11.79 3.91
C ILE A 55 -6.80 10.76 4.75
N GLN A 56 -7.40 10.20 5.81
CA GLN A 56 -6.75 9.17 6.62
C GLN A 56 -6.44 7.92 5.80
N PHE A 57 -7.37 7.47 4.95
CA PHE A 57 -7.13 6.32 4.08
C PHE A 57 -6.03 6.60 3.05
N ASN A 58 -5.94 7.80 2.50
CA ASN A 58 -4.82 8.18 1.63
C ASN A 58 -3.47 8.17 2.37
N LEU A 59 -3.43 8.56 3.64
CA LEU A 59 -2.23 8.47 4.44
C LEU A 59 -1.79 7.00 4.62
N TRP A 60 -2.73 6.09 4.88
CA TRP A 60 -2.45 4.65 4.95
C TRP A 60 -2.01 4.05 3.61
N THR A 61 -2.62 4.48 2.49
CA THR A 61 -2.15 4.15 1.13
C THR A 61 -0.69 4.53 0.95
N ALA A 62 -0.30 5.74 1.37
CA ALA A 62 1.07 6.22 1.26
C ALA A 62 2.05 5.39 2.11
N TYR A 63 1.72 5.10 3.37
CA TYR A 63 2.58 4.28 4.23
C TYR A 63 2.80 2.88 3.67
N THR A 64 1.75 2.24 3.16
CA THR A 64 1.85 0.90 2.55
C THR A 64 2.62 0.92 1.22
N ALA A 65 2.51 1.99 0.44
CA ALA A 65 3.33 2.19 -0.76
C ALA A 65 4.83 2.38 -0.42
N VAL A 66 5.15 3.10 0.65
CA VAL A 66 6.54 3.22 1.15
C VAL A 66 7.10 1.86 1.55
N ILE A 67 6.35 1.07 2.32
CA ILE A 67 6.76 -0.29 2.72
C ILE A 67 7.00 -1.15 1.47
N THR A 68 6.10 -1.08 0.49
CA THR A 68 6.26 -1.77 -0.80
C THR A 68 7.58 -1.38 -1.48
N GLY A 69 7.86 -0.08 -1.59
CA GLY A 69 9.10 0.44 -2.18
C GLY A 69 10.35 -0.01 -1.43
N VAL A 70 10.33 -0.02 -0.09
CA VAL A 70 11.44 -0.52 0.74
C VAL A 70 11.67 -2.01 0.49
N CYS A 71 10.62 -2.83 0.48
CA CYS A 71 10.74 -4.26 0.21
C CYS A 71 11.33 -4.53 -1.18
N LEU A 72 10.88 -3.80 -2.21
CA LEU A 72 11.42 -3.93 -3.56
C LEU A 72 12.88 -3.45 -3.64
N ALA A 73 13.22 -2.32 -3.02
CA ALA A 73 14.60 -1.83 -2.97
C ALA A 73 15.53 -2.84 -2.25
N CYS A 74 15.08 -3.41 -1.13
CA CYS A 74 15.82 -4.48 -0.46
C CYS A 74 16.00 -5.71 -1.35
N ALA A 75 14.97 -6.08 -2.13
CA ALA A 75 15.03 -7.23 -3.04
C ALA A 75 16.09 -7.05 -4.14
N LEU A 76 16.39 -5.81 -4.55
CA LEU A 76 17.42 -5.50 -5.55
C LEU A 76 18.84 -5.90 -5.09
N PHE A 77 19.13 -5.82 -3.79
CA PHE A 77 20.44 -6.24 -3.25
C PHE A 77 20.64 -7.75 -3.23
N PHE A 78 19.58 -8.52 -3.51
CA PHE A 78 19.63 -9.97 -3.65
C PHE A 78 19.49 -10.43 -5.11
N GLU A 79 19.56 -9.50 -6.08
CA GLU A 79 19.74 -9.87 -7.48
C GLU A 79 21.15 -10.44 -7.68
N ASP A 80 21.25 -11.45 -8.56
CA ASP A 80 22.45 -12.26 -8.74
C ASP A 80 23.69 -11.43 -9.12
#